data_AF-A0A246JDQ3-F1
#
_entry.id   AF-A0A246JDQ3-F1
#
_cell.length_a   1.000
_cell.length_b   1.000
_cell.length_c   1.000
_cell.angle_alpha   90.00
_cell.angle_beta   90.00
_cell.angle_gamma   90.00
#
_symmetry.space_group_name_H-M   'P 1'
#
loop_
_entity.id
_entity.type
_entity.pdbx_description
1 polymer ?
#
loop_
_entity_poly.entity_id
_entity_poly.type
_entity_poly.pdbx_seq_one_letter_code
_entity_poly.pdbx_strand_id
1 'polypeptide(L)'
;MNHAIYPLTIYFDGGCPICAAEMHNLQLRNVDGLLRFTDISAPGVTDLPAGVSMRELMDLMHVRCADGAIVRGAAALRLIYDGARLRGLARVMGAPGLRQFCDWAYPIVARNRYRIPRPLVRVMFETTLRRAAERRAGTSACRDGVCDLPTPPSRRDHSGEAR
;
A
#
# COMPACT_ATOMS: atom_id res chain seq x y z
N MET A 1 -4.46 -6.80 15.78
CA MET A 1 -3.59 -7.29 14.69
C MET A 1 -3.26 -8.73 15.00
N ASN A 2 -3.51 -9.67 14.11
CA ASN A 2 -3.02 -11.02 14.30
C ASN A 2 -1.56 -11.06 13.83
N HIS A 3 -0.59 -10.92 14.75
CA HIS A 3 0.83 -10.89 14.37
C HIS A 3 1.31 -12.24 13.81
N ALA A 4 0.59 -13.34 14.08
CA ALA A 4 0.95 -14.68 13.65
C ALA A 4 0.96 -14.87 12.12
N ILE A 5 0.24 -14.03 11.37
CA ILE A 5 0.15 -14.12 9.90
C ILE A 5 1.18 -13.24 9.17
N TYR A 6 1.97 -12.43 9.90
CA TYR A 6 2.99 -11.54 9.34
C TYR A 6 4.41 -12.10 9.54
N PRO A 7 5.38 -11.77 8.68
CA PRO A 7 5.28 -10.84 7.55
C PRO A 7 4.48 -11.42 6.37
N LEU A 8 3.79 -10.56 5.63
CA LEU A 8 3.11 -10.91 4.38
C LEU A 8 4.08 -10.74 3.20
N THR A 9 4.14 -11.72 2.30
CA THR A 9 4.74 -11.54 0.98
C THR A 9 3.67 -11.10 -0.01
N ILE A 10 3.81 -9.92 -0.58
CA ILE A 10 2.89 -9.31 -1.54
C ILE A 10 3.38 -9.59 -2.95
N TYR A 11 2.53 -10.19 -3.77
CA TYR A 11 2.79 -10.42 -5.19
C TYR A 11 2.13 -9.32 -6.00
N PHE A 12 2.93 -8.54 -6.72
CA PHE A 12 2.44 -7.40 -7.49
C PHE A 12 3.11 -7.30 -8.85
N ASP A 13 2.44 -6.63 -9.79
CA ASP A 13 2.93 -6.37 -11.13
C ASP A 13 3.54 -4.96 -11.21
N GLY A 14 4.87 -4.87 -11.25
CA GLY A 14 5.62 -3.62 -11.38
C GLY A 14 5.39 -2.87 -12.70
N GLY A 15 4.93 -3.56 -13.75
CA GLY A 15 4.55 -2.96 -15.03
C GLY A 15 3.22 -2.20 -14.98
N CYS A 16 2.38 -2.45 -13.96
CA CYS A 16 1.14 -1.73 -13.76
C CYS A 16 1.38 -0.41 -12.99
N PRO A 17 1.07 0.77 -13.57
CA PRO A 17 1.32 2.06 -12.91
C PRO A 17 0.59 2.24 -11.57
N ILE A 18 -0.60 1.64 -11.42
CA ILE A 18 -1.35 1.64 -10.16
C ILE A 18 -0.64 0.81 -9.11
N CYS A 19 -0.30 -0.43 -9.47
CA CYS A 19 0.30 -1.38 -8.54
C CYS A 19 1.66 -0.85 -8.07
N ALA A 20 2.49 -0.35 -9.00
CA ALA A 20 3.77 0.25 -8.68
C ALA A 20 3.66 1.46 -7.75
N ALA A 21 2.74 2.40 -8.04
CA ALA A 21 2.53 3.58 -7.20
C ALA A 21 2.06 3.20 -5.79
N GLU A 22 1.14 2.25 -5.68
CA GLU A 22 0.66 1.78 -4.38
C GLU A 22 1.74 1.02 -3.60
N MET A 23 2.51 0.14 -4.26
CA MET A 23 3.60 -0.57 -3.58
C MET A 23 4.66 0.39 -3.05
N HIS A 24 4.99 1.44 -3.80
CA HIS A 24 5.89 2.49 -3.33
C HIS A 24 5.35 3.18 -2.06
N ASN A 25 4.07 3.57 -2.06
CA ASN A 25 3.41 4.17 -0.90
C ASN A 25 3.36 3.22 0.32
N LEU A 26 3.16 1.93 0.09
CA LEU A 26 3.17 0.90 1.14
C LEU A 26 4.57 0.67 1.70
N GLN A 27 5.60 0.65 0.86
CA GLN A 27 7.00 0.54 1.29
C GLN A 27 7.39 1.69 2.24
N LEU A 28 6.97 2.93 1.93
CA LEU A 28 7.20 4.08 2.81
C LEU A 28 6.51 3.95 4.18
N ARG A 29 5.46 3.14 4.28
CA ARG A 29 4.70 2.89 5.52
C ARG A 29 5.10 1.60 6.23
N ASN A 30 5.93 0.77 5.61
CA ASN A 30 6.36 -0.54 6.11
C ASN A 30 7.49 -0.43 7.15
N VAL A 31 7.33 0.47 8.12
CA VAL A 31 8.34 0.75 9.15
C VAL A 31 8.52 -0.40 10.14
N ASP A 32 7.48 -1.24 10.30
CA ASP A 32 7.50 -2.40 11.20
C ASP A 32 8.03 -3.67 10.49
N GLY A 33 8.42 -3.58 9.21
CA GLY A 33 8.95 -4.72 8.44
C GLY A 33 7.95 -5.87 8.20
N LEU A 34 6.65 -5.60 8.35
CA LEU A 34 5.58 -6.60 8.25
C LEU A 34 5.23 -6.99 6.81
N LEU A 35 5.70 -6.26 5.81
CA LEU A 35 5.41 -6.50 4.40
C LEU A 35 6.70 -6.78 3.63
N ARG A 36 6.68 -7.82 2.80
CA ARG A 36 7.69 -8.17 1.79
C ARG A 36 7.07 -8.00 0.42
N PHE A 37 7.84 -7.55 -0.56
CA PHE A 37 7.33 -7.18 -1.87
C PHE A 37 8.02 -8.03 -2.95
N THR A 38 7.23 -8.75 -3.73
CA THR A 38 7.69 -9.59 -4.84
C THR A 38 7.06 -9.09 -6.13
N ASP A 39 7.87 -8.48 -6.99
CA ASP A 39 7.46 -8.06 -8.32
C ASP A 39 7.42 -9.27 -9.25
N ILE A 40 6.22 -9.69 -9.67
CA ILE A 40 6.04 -10.84 -10.56
C ILE A 40 6.33 -10.49 -12.03
N SER A 41 6.44 -9.21 -12.38
CA SER A 41 6.78 -8.78 -13.75
C SER A 41 8.28 -8.87 -14.03
N ALA A 42 9.11 -9.00 -12.98
CA ALA A 42 10.55 -9.11 -13.12
C ALA A 42 10.96 -10.44 -13.78
N PRO A 43 11.99 -10.44 -14.65
CA PRO A 43 12.50 -11.67 -15.24
C PRO A 43 13.13 -12.55 -14.15
N GLY A 44 12.82 -13.86 -14.19
CA GLY A 44 13.45 -14.84 -13.30
C GLY A 44 12.84 -14.95 -11.90
N VAL A 45 11.61 -14.48 -11.68
CA VAL A 45 10.90 -14.68 -10.40
C VAL A 45 10.65 -16.17 -10.17
N THR A 46 11.24 -16.71 -9.12
CA THR A 46 11.13 -18.13 -8.73
C THR A 46 10.31 -18.37 -7.47
N ASP A 47 10.16 -17.35 -6.61
CA ASP A 47 9.40 -17.44 -5.35
C ASP A 47 7.90 -17.17 -5.56
N LEU A 48 7.25 -17.98 -6.40
CA LEU A 48 5.80 -17.93 -6.58
C LEU A 48 5.10 -18.78 -5.51
N PRO A 49 3.89 -18.40 -5.07
CA PRO A 49 3.14 -19.21 -4.13
C PRO A 49 2.70 -20.53 -4.77
N ALA A 50 2.88 -21.63 -4.04
CA ALA A 50 2.54 -22.96 -4.53
C ALA A 50 1.04 -23.05 -4.88
N GLY A 51 0.74 -23.69 -6.01
CA GLY A 51 -0.63 -23.90 -6.47
C GLY A 51 -1.34 -22.66 -7.02
N VAL A 52 -0.65 -21.53 -7.20
CA VAL A 52 -1.20 -20.33 -7.86
C VAL A 52 -0.46 -20.10 -9.17
N SER A 53 -1.21 -20.03 -10.26
CA SER A 53 -0.65 -19.75 -11.58
C SER A 53 -0.27 -18.28 -11.74
N MET A 54 0.69 -17.99 -12.63
CA MET A 54 1.04 -16.61 -12.98
C MET A 54 -0.18 -15.81 -13.47
N ARG A 55 -1.09 -16.47 -14.20
CA ARG A 55 -2.33 -15.85 -14.66
C ARG A 55 -3.20 -15.38 -13.48
N GLU A 56 -3.32 -16.18 -12.42
CA GLU A 56 -4.08 -15.80 -11.23
C GLU A 56 -3.43 -14.65 -10.47
N LEU A 57 -2.09 -14.66 -10.34
CA LEU A 57 -1.34 -13.53 -9.76
C LEU A 57 -1.53 -12.24 -10.57
N MET A 58 -1.71 -12.38 -11.89
CA MET A 58 -2.01 -11.27 -12.78
C MET A 58 -3.49 -10.89 -12.78
N ASP A 59 -4.42 -11.69 -12.27
CA ASP A 59 -5.84 -11.35 -12.26
C ASP A 59 -6.25 -10.59 -10.99
N LEU A 60 -5.71 -10.98 -9.83
CA LEU A 60 -6.05 -10.41 -8.52
C LEU A 60 -4.79 -10.25 -7.66
N MET A 61 -4.82 -9.30 -6.71
CA MET A 61 -3.80 -9.19 -5.68
C MET A 61 -3.73 -10.47 -4.85
N HIS A 62 -2.52 -10.95 -4.60
CA HIS A 62 -2.25 -12.10 -3.73
C HIS A 62 -1.23 -11.72 -2.67
N VAL A 63 -1.42 -12.25 -1.47
CA VAL A 63 -0.43 -12.25 -0.40
C VAL A 63 -0.24 -13.65 0.14
N ARG A 64 0.99 -14.00 0.47
CA ARG A 64 1.34 -15.18 1.26
C ARG A 64 1.60 -14.74 2.71
N CYS A 65 0.85 -15.31 3.63
CA CYS A 65 1.04 -15.14 5.07
C CYS A 65 2.28 -15.89 5.56
N ALA A 66 2.76 -15.56 6.77
CA ALA A 66 3.93 -16.19 7.36
C ALA A 66 3.77 -17.70 7.62
N ASP A 67 2.53 -18.15 7.81
CA ASP A 67 2.15 -19.56 7.92
C ASP A 67 2.02 -20.27 6.55
N GLY A 68 2.27 -19.56 5.45
CA GLY A 68 2.15 -20.05 4.08
C GLY A 68 0.74 -19.94 3.48
N ALA A 69 -0.26 -19.49 4.23
CA ALA A 69 -1.61 -19.32 3.71
C ALA A 69 -1.66 -18.24 2.63
N ILE A 70 -2.43 -18.48 1.56
CA ILE A 70 -2.61 -17.51 0.48
C ILE A 70 -3.94 -16.78 0.65
N VAL A 71 -3.88 -15.45 0.67
CA VAL A 71 -5.06 -14.59 0.69
C VAL A 71 -5.07 -13.76 -0.59
N ARG A 72 -6.26 -13.59 -1.19
CA ARG A 72 -6.42 -12.95 -2.50
C ARG A 72 -7.48 -11.85 -2.52
N GLY A 73 -7.42 -11.01 -3.56
CA GLY A 73 -8.41 -9.97 -3.84
C GLY A 73 -8.41 -8.83 -2.81
N ALA A 74 -9.58 -8.24 -2.57
CA ALA A 74 -9.73 -7.16 -1.59
C ALA A 74 -9.44 -7.60 -0.14
N ALA A 75 -9.54 -8.90 0.17
CA ALA A 75 -9.09 -9.43 1.45
C ALA A 75 -7.57 -9.29 1.63
N ALA A 76 -6.79 -9.55 0.58
CA ALA A 76 -5.35 -9.34 0.59
C ALA A 76 -5.01 -7.87 0.84
N LEU A 77 -5.68 -6.94 0.14
CA LEU A 77 -5.49 -5.50 0.35
C LEU A 77 -5.76 -5.05 1.79
N ARG A 78 -6.80 -5.59 2.44
CA ARG A 78 -7.10 -5.28 3.85
C ARG A 78 -5.96 -5.70 4.79
N LEU A 79 -5.37 -6.87 4.56
CA LEU A 79 -4.21 -7.35 5.33
C LEU A 79 -2.97 -6.49 5.08
N ILE A 80 -2.70 -6.14 3.83
CA ILE A 80 -1.61 -5.22 3.46
C ILE A 80 -1.76 -3.87 4.18
N TYR A 81 -2.97 -3.29 4.16
CA TYR A 81 -3.24 -2.02 4.83
C TYR A 81 -3.13 -2.09 6.34
N ASP A 82 -3.55 -3.19 6.97
CA ASP A 82 -3.35 -3.38 8.40
C ASP A 82 -1.84 -3.42 8.74
N GLY A 83 -1.03 -4.14 7.95
CA GLY A 83 0.43 -4.21 8.06
C GLY A 83 1.16 -2.89 7.76
N ALA A 84 0.60 -2.04 6.91
CA ALA A 84 1.15 -0.73 6.54
C ALA A 84 0.66 0.44 7.44
N ARG A 85 0.26 0.16 8.68
CA ARG A 85 -0.27 1.15 9.65
C ARG A 85 -1.52 1.91 9.18
N LEU A 86 -2.24 1.40 8.18
CA LEU A 86 -3.52 1.94 7.69
C LEU A 86 -4.71 1.18 8.27
N ARG A 87 -4.62 0.79 9.54
CA ARG A 87 -5.62 -0.03 10.24
C ARG A 87 -7.04 0.54 10.19
N GLY A 88 -7.15 1.87 10.21
CA GLY A 88 -8.44 2.57 10.06
C GLY A 88 -9.08 2.30 8.70
N LEU A 89 -8.30 2.40 7.62
CA LEU A 89 -8.76 2.09 6.26
C LEU A 89 -9.09 0.60 6.12
N ALA A 90 -8.23 -0.29 6.64
CA ALA A 90 -8.47 -1.73 6.64
C ALA A 90 -9.80 -2.09 7.35
N ARG A 91 -10.09 -1.44 8.49
CA ARG A 91 -11.36 -1.61 9.22
C ARG A 91 -12.56 -1.09 8.45
N VAL A 92 -12.46 0.09 7.86
CA VAL A 92 -13.54 0.67 7.03
C VAL A 92 -13.86 -0.28 5.87
N MET A 93 -12.84 -0.69 5.11
CA MET A 93 -13.01 -1.67 4.02
C MET A 93 -13.52 -3.03 4.48
N GLY A 94 -13.33 -3.40 5.76
CA GLY A 94 -13.79 -4.64 6.35
C GLY A 94 -15.20 -4.58 6.95
N ALA A 95 -15.81 -3.39 7.04
CA ALA A 95 -17.13 -3.21 7.62
C ALA A 95 -18.22 -3.92 6.80
N PRO A 96 -19.28 -4.45 7.42
CA PRO A 96 -20.39 -5.06 6.70
C PRO A 96 -21.03 -4.05 5.73
N GLY A 97 -21.46 -4.51 4.56
CA GLY A 97 -21.87 -3.70 3.42
C GLY A 97 -20.70 -3.29 2.55
N LEU A 98 -19.74 -2.54 3.12
CA LEU A 98 -18.59 -2.04 2.36
C LEU A 98 -17.64 -3.17 1.95
N ARG A 99 -17.45 -4.18 2.81
CA ARG A 99 -16.66 -5.37 2.48
C ARG A 99 -17.19 -6.07 1.23
N GLN A 100 -18.49 -6.33 1.18
CA GLN A 100 -19.14 -6.98 0.04
C GLN A 100 -18.98 -6.14 -1.22
N PHE A 101 -19.18 -4.82 -1.10
CA PHE A 101 -18.96 -3.90 -2.22
C PHE A 101 -17.52 -3.92 -2.71
N CYS A 102 -16.52 -3.86 -1.82
CA CYS A 102 -15.11 -3.93 -2.18
C CYS A 102 -14.74 -5.27 -2.81
N ASP A 103 -15.21 -6.39 -2.24
CA ASP A 103 -14.96 -7.74 -2.75
C ASP A 103 -15.56 -7.91 -4.17
N TRP A 104 -16.69 -7.26 -4.46
CA TRP A 104 -17.32 -7.25 -5.79
C TRP A 104 -16.68 -6.28 -6.79
N ALA A 105 -16.36 -5.06 -6.36
CA ALA A 105 -15.81 -4.01 -7.24
C ALA A 105 -14.34 -4.25 -7.57
N TYR A 106 -13.57 -4.83 -6.65
CA TYR A 106 -12.13 -4.99 -6.79
C TYR A 106 -11.72 -5.78 -8.05
N PRO A 107 -12.31 -6.94 -8.40
CA PRO A 107 -11.98 -7.66 -9.62
C PRO A 107 -12.19 -6.82 -10.90
N ILE A 108 -13.20 -5.94 -10.92
CA ILE A 108 -13.49 -5.07 -12.07
C ILE A 108 -12.35 -4.05 -12.23
N VAL A 109 -11.96 -3.41 -11.12
CA VAL A 109 -10.84 -2.46 -11.10
C VAL A 109 -9.52 -3.15 -11.45
N ALA A 110 -9.26 -4.33 -10.90
CA ALA A 110 -8.04 -5.10 -11.14
C ALA A 110 -7.88 -5.47 -12.63
N ARG A 111 -8.96 -5.88 -13.29
CA ARG A 111 -8.97 -6.16 -14.74
C ARG A 111 -8.80 -4.91 -15.59
N ASN A 112 -9.28 -3.76 -15.12
CA ASN A 112 -9.20 -2.49 -15.84
C ASN A 112 -7.98 -1.65 -15.44
N ARG A 113 -7.00 -2.21 -14.70
CA ARG A 113 -5.89 -1.46 -14.08
C ARG A 113 -5.03 -0.66 -15.06
N TYR A 114 -4.85 -1.14 -16.28
CA TYR A 114 -4.09 -0.42 -17.31
C TYR A 114 -4.88 0.72 -17.98
N ARG A 115 -6.21 0.72 -17.85
CA ARG A 115 -7.10 1.73 -18.43
C ARG A 115 -7.38 2.89 -17.50
N ILE A 116 -6.96 2.79 -16.23
CA ILE A 116 -7.19 3.84 -15.25
C ILE A 116 -6.16 4.97 -15.48
N PRO A 117 -6.61 6.22 -15.71
CA PRO A 117 -5.71 7.32 -15.99
C PRO A 117 -4.86 7.67 -14.76
N ARG A 118 -3.56 7.90 -14.97
CA ARG A 118 -2.58 8.32 -13.95
C ARG A 118 -3.04 9.43 -12.98
N PRO A 119 -3.72 10.51 -13.42
CA PRO A 119 -4.23 11.51 -12.47
C PRO A 119 -5.26 10.94 -11.48
N LEU A 120 -6.08 9.96 -11.88
CA LEU A 120 -7.02 9.29 -10.97
C LEU A 120 -6.27 8.44 -9.92
N VAL A 121 -5.22 7.74 -10.36
CA VAL A 121 -4.31 6.99 -9.46
C VAL A 121 -3.72 7.92 -8.41
N ARG A 122 -3.23 9.08 -8.85
CA ARG A 122 -2.69 10.12 -7.97
C ARG A 122 -3.72 10.59 -6.94
N VAL A 123 -4.95 10.82 -7.36
CA VAL A 123 -6.04 11.19 -6.42
C VAL A 123 -6.30 10.06 -5.42
N MET A 124 -6.46 8.82 -5.88
CA MET A 124 -6.78 7.68 -5.02
C MET A 124 -5.71 7.37 -3.96
N PHE A 125 -4.42 7.46 -4.33
CA PHE A 125 -3.31 7.06 -3.46
C PHE A 125 -2.55 8.24 -2.82
N GLU A 126 -2.52 9.43 -3.44
CA GLU A 126 -1.80 10.61 -2.92
C GLU A 126 -2.68 11.67 -2.25
N THR A 127 -4.02 11.69 -2.42
CA THR A 127 -4.85 12.77 -1.85
C THR A 127 -5.57 12.42 -0.54
N THR A 128 -5.59 13.43 0.34
CA THR A 128 -6.31 13.58 1.65
C THR A 128 -6.11 12.53 2.76
N LEU A 129 -6.07 11.22 2.50
CA LEU A 129 -5.83 10.21 3.55
C LEU A 129 -4.41 10.30 4.12
N ARG A 130 -3.42 10.59 3.27
CA ARG A 130 -2.02 10.80 3.68
C ARG A 130 -1.88 12.02 4.61
N ARG A 131 -2.51 13.15 4.26
CA ARG A 131 -2.54 14.38 5.08
C ARG A 131 -3.32 14.22 6.40
N ALA A 132 -4.39 13.44 6.43
CA ALA A 132 -5.15 13.20 7.66
C ALA A 132 -4.43 12.23 8.62
N ALA A 133 -3.66 11.27 8.09
CA ALA A 133 -2.80 10.39 8.87
C ALA A 133 -1.55 11.13 9.38
N GLU A 134 -0.92 11.98 8.56
CA GLU A 134 0.19 12.86 8.95
C GLU A 134 -0.22 13.87 10.02
N ARG A 135 -1.44 14.43 9.95
CA ARG A 135 -1.97 15.31 11.01
C ARG A 135 -2.15 14.60 12.35
N ARG A 136 -2.54 13.32 12.35
CA ARG A 136 -2.65 12.50 13.57
C ARG A 136 -1.30 12.03 14.08
N ALA A 137 -0.38 11.67 13.20
CA ALA A 137 1.00 11.34 13.56
C ALA A 137 1.72 12.55 14.15
N GLY A 138 1.50 13.76 13.61
CA GLY A 138 2.04 15.01 14.16
C GLY A 138 1.43 15.40 15.51
N THR A 139 0.15 15.10 15.76
CA THR A 139 -0.46 15.33 17.09
C THR A 139 -0.08 14.26 18.11
N SER A 140 0.26 13.02 17.69
CA SER A 140 0.79 11.99 18.60
C SER A 140 2.32 12.02 18.77
N ALA A 141 3.05 12.75 17.92
CA ALA A 141 4.51 12.91 17.98
C ALA A 141 4.95 13.95 19.02
N CYS A 142 4.01 14.71 19.58
CA CYS A 142 4.28 15.58 20.72
C CYS A 142 3.95 14.82 22.00
N ARG A 143 4.99 14.42 22.74
CA ARG A 143 4.85 13.90 24.10
C ARG A 143 5.61 14.84 25.04
N ASP A 144 4.97 15.26 26.12
CA ASP A 144 5.57 16.13 27.15
C ASP A 144 6.15 17.47 26.62
N GLY A 145 5.51 18.05 25.60
CA GLY A 145 5.90 19.36 25.04
C GLY A 145 7.09 19.33 24.06
N VAL A 146 7.62 18.16 23.73
CA VAL A 146 8.67 18.00 22.72
C VAL A 146 8.09 17.39 21.46
N CYS A 147 8.22 18.07 20.32
CA CYS A 147 7.77 17.61 19.03
C CYS A 147 8.98 17.44 18.10
N ASP A 148 9.35 16.20 17.80
CA ASP A 148 10.34 15.91 16.74
C ASP A 148 9.65 15.99 15.38
N LEU A 149 9.65 17.20 14.80
CA LEU A 149 9.23 17.39 13.42
C LEU A 149 10.44 17.24 12.50
N PRO A 150 10.35 16.45 11.41
CA PRO A 150 11.41 16.42 10.41
C PRO A 150 11.56 17.81 9.80
N THR A 151 12.74 18.41 9.95
CA THR A 151 13.06 19.74 9.43
C THR A 151 12.86 19.75 7.91
N PRO A 152 11.98 20.60 7.36
CA PRO A 152 11.85 20.72 5.91
C PRO A 152 13.19 21.19 5.33
N PRO A 153 13.59 20.70 4.14
CA PRO A 153 14.82 21.17 3.50
C PRO A 153 14.75 22.69 3.37
N SER A 154 15.80 23.36 3.85
CA SER A 154 15.90 24.82 3.81
C SER A 154 15.66 25.29 2.38
N ARG A 155 14.72 26.23 2.22
CA ARG A 155 14.59 26.95 0.95
C ARG A 155 15.94 27.60 0.71
N ARG A 156 16.64 27.18 -0.35
CA ARG A 156 17.78 27.92 -0.87
C ARG A 156 17.29 29.35 -1.11
N ASP A 157 17.82 30.26 -0.33
CA ASP A 157 17.60 31.67 -0.48
C ASP A 157 18.27 32.09 -1.79
N HIS A 158 17.47 32.36 -2.81
CA HIS A 158 17.93 33.08 -4.00
C HIS A 158 17.58 34.56 -3.79
N SER A 159 18.19 35.15 -2.76
CA SER A 159 18.41 36.58 -2.63
C SER A 159 19.64 36.89 -3.50
N GLY A 160 19.40 37.70 -4.54
CA GLY A 160 20.27 37.80 -5.70
C GLY A 160 21.59 38.54 -5.50
N GLU A 161 22.39 38.55 -6.56
CA GLU A 161 23.27 39.67 -6.81
C GLU A 161 23.23 39.99 -8.32
N ALA A 162 22.71 41.17 -8.60
CA ALA A 162 22.90 41.86 -9.85
C ALA A 162 24.33 42.38 -9.88
N ARG A 163 25.07 42.06 -10.95
CA ARG A 163 25.94 42.97 -11.70
C ARG A 163 26.57 42.27 -12.88
#